data_AF-A0A7X3WDP9-F1
#
_entry.id   AF-A0A7X3WDP9-F1
#
_cell.length_a   1.000
_cell.length_b   1.000
_cell.length_c   1.000
_cell.angle_alpha   90.00
_cell.angle_beta   90.00
_cell.angle_gamma   90.00
#
_symmetry.space_group_name_H-M   'P 1'
#
loop_
_entity.id
_entity.type
_entity.pdbx_description
1 polymer ?
#
loop_
_entity_poly.entity_id
_entity_poly.type
_entity_poly.pdbx_seq_one_letter_code
_entity_poly.pdbx_strand_id
1 'polypeptide(L)'
;MFRKLLIVFILITVVLATGCDNRYYDEHMQMEVKRLDSDLDNRWSTSGVVINRISPNGPADKAQLSTGELISYIIGEYTIQNAQEYAHAVKKAMKHDSNMLLYIKGKEPLRIATRKLGDKVGLQVEGNGTVRIKQITPGTPAANSDDIQIGDVIEKIVDERKIFSLNDYKKSVNEFAQTNTSITLRTTELIGVKIASVTALGNLGDARAVDALIDILQNNRELALRKAAARSLERLVALSELNPLFQKFQAEDVNQLPADMLDVRQRESAEILGLLLVDLKANTATLEAPFGIQFRHRSASLHQKVSAGRLVALAEKYIHLDTEPEQEIRRACLSMLGTLKPVSSIEPLVKVLRDQNEIPGIRFQAGLALSLIGEPAIDALIAAFNEADAAAKDIAASALGRIGGIQTRDFLINALETPGDPAIQLTLVDAIAKIGDEPSLSALERQRDRFQEGDSAIRIFLDEVFSSLATPAQ
;
A
#
# COMPACT_ATOMS: atom_id res chain seq x y z
N MET A 1 58.52 -51.41 -33.74
CA MET A 1 58.74 -50.11 -34.41
C MET A 1 57.37 -49.53 -34.75
N PHE A 2 57.00 -48.43 -34.10
CA PHE A 2 55.67 -47.80 -34.06
C PHE A 2 55.14 -47.32 -35.43
N ARG A 3 53.82 -47.46 -35.67
CA ARG A 3 52.94 -46.46 -36.33
C ARG A 3 51.47 -46.85 -36.09
N LYS A 4 50.78 -46.17 -35.17
CA LYS A 4 49.83 -45.06 -35.38
C LYS A 4 48.36 -45.53 -35.46
N LEU A 5 47.64 -45.39 -34.35
CA LEU A 5 46.19 -45.13 -34.36
C LEU A 5 45.94 -43.93 -33.44
N LEU A 6 45.44 -42.83 -34.01
CA LEU A 6 45.13 -41.59 -33.34
C LEU A 6 43.70 -41.71 -32.81
N ILE A 7 43.52 -41.85 -31.49
CA ILE A 7 42.21 -41.71 -30.83
C ILE A 7 42.20 -40.34 -30.16
N VAL A 8 41.32 -39.46 -30.64
CA VAL A 8 41.05 -38.15 -30.04
C VAL A 8 40.18 -38.38 -28.80
N PHE A 9 40.77 -38.19 -27.61
CA PHE A 9 40.06 -38.12 -26.34
C PHE A 9 39.54 -36.69 -26.15
N ILE A 10 38.22 -36.48 -26.22
CA ILE A 10 37.59 -35.26 -25.73
C ILE A 10 37.42 -35.41 -24.22
N LEU A 11 38.33 -34.80 -23.47
CA LEU A 11 38.27 -34.71 -22.01
C LEU A 11 37.29 -33.59 -21.65
N ILE A 12 36.09 -33.95 -21.20
CA ILE A 12 35.14 -33.01 -20.58
C ILE A 12 35.73 -32.58 -19.24
N THR A 13 36.28 -31.37 -19.18
CA THR A 13 36.66 -30.70 -17.94
C THR A 13 35.39 -30.27 -17.19
N VAL A 14 35.01 -31.02 -16.17
CA VAL A 14 34.05 -30.62 -15.14
C VAL A 14 34.71 -29.51 -14.31
N VAL A 15 34.29 -28.26 -14.53
CA VAL A 15 34.57 -27.17 -13.60
C VAL A 15 33.60 -27.31 -12.43
N LEU A 16 34.09 -27.86 -11.32
CA LEU A 16 33.45 -27.77 -10.01
C LEU A 16 33.49 -26.31 -9.54
N ALA A 17 32.51 -25.52 -9.93
CA ALA A 17 32.20 -24.27 -9.26
C ALA A 17 31.37 -24.60 -8.02
N THR A 18 32.00 -24.67 -6.85
CA THR A 18 31.30 -24.62 -5.55
C THR A 18 30.81 -23.19 -5.33
N GLY A 19 29.78 -22.78 -6.10
CA GLY A 19 28.95 -21.62 -5.81
C GLY A 19 27.70 -22.09 -5.09
N CYS A 20 27.27 -21.38 -4.04
CA CYS A 20 25.95 -21.59 -3.46
C CYS A 20 24.88 -21.38 -4.54
N ASP A 21 24.37 -22.46 -5.13
CA ASP A 21 23.30 -22.39 -6.12
C ASP A 21 22.02 -21.91 -5.43
N ASN A 22 21.81 -20.60 -5.46
CA ASN A 22 20.59 -19.94 -4.97
C ASN A 22 19.40 -20.16 -5.92
N ARG A 23 19.57 -20.95 -6.99
CA ARG A 23 18.56 -21.25 -8.01
C ARG A 23 18.48 -22.74 -8.27
N TYR A 24 17.34 -23.18 -8.76
CA TYR A 24 17.08 -24.55 -9.14
C TYR A 24 16.09 -24.57 -10.29
N TYR A 25 16.47 -25.21 -11.38
CA TYR A 25 15.54 -25.52 -12.46
C TYR A 25 14.86 -26.85 -12.16
N ASP A 26 13.54 -26.80 -11.98
CA ASP A 26 12.68 -27.94 -11.75
C ASP A 26 12.20 -28.49 -13.09
N GLU A 27 12.77 -29.63 -13.50
CA GLU A 27 12.43 -30.31 -14.75
C GLU A 27 10.98 -30.85 -14.75
N HIS A 28 10.43 -31.17 -13.57
CA HIS A 28 9.07 -31.71 -13.45
C HIS A 28 8.03 -30.60 -13.63
N MET A 29 8.27 -29.44 -13.02
CA MET A 29 7.38 -28.28 -13.13
C MET A 29 7.68 -27.40 -14.33
N GLN A 30 8.83 -27.60 -14.97
CA GLN A 30 9.40 -26.76 -16.04
C GLN A 30 9.45 -25.28 -15.63
N MET A 31 10.03 -25.03 -14.45
CA MET A 31 10.22 -23.68 -13.93
C MET A 31 11.52 -23.55 -13.15
N GLU A 32 12.09 -22.35 -13.08
CA GLU A 32 13.21 -22.03 -12.20
C GLU A 32 12.67 -21.42 -10.91
N VAL A 33 13.08 -21.98 -9.77
CA VAL A 33 12.85 -21.40 -8.44
C VAL A 33 14.15 -20.91 -7.84
N LYS A 34 14.07 -19.92 -6.94
CA LYS A 34 15.22 -19.40 -6.21
C LYS A 34 14.96 -19.33 -4.72
N ARG A 35 16.03 -19.33 -3.94
CA ARG A 35 15.96 -19.07 -2.50
C ARG A 35 15.36 -17.67 -2.26
N LEU A 36 14.51 -17.55 -1.25
CA LEU A 36 14.10 -16.26 -0.72
C LEU A 36 15.34 -15.49 -0.22
N ASP A 37 15.39 -14.18 -0.48
CA ASP A 37 16.50 -13.33 -0.05
C ASP A 37 16.67 -13.37 1.47
N SER A 38 17.91 -13.33 1.98
CA SER A 38 18.18 -13.39 3.42
C SER A 38 17.51 -12.24 4.20
N ASP A 39 17.30 -11.10 3.53
CA ASP A 39 16.63 -9.96 4.13
C ASP A 39 15.11 -10.19 4.35
N LEU A 40 14.54 -11.16 3.63
CA LEU A 40 13.13 -11.57 3.72
C LEU A 40 12.94 -12.89 4.48
N ASP A 41 14.01 -13.69 4.62
CA ASP A 41 14.00 -14.97 5.33
C ASP A 41 13.59 -14.78 6.79
N ASN A 42 12.51 -15.45 7.22
CA ASN A 42 11.88 -15.33 8.55
C ASN A 42 11.30 -13.95 8.93
N ARG A 43 11.29 -12.94 8.04
CA ARG A 43 10.46 -11.74 8.27
C ARG A 43 8.99 -12.08 8.07
N TRP A 44 8.15 -11.71 9.05
CA TRP A 44 6.72 -12.03 9.07
C TRP A 44 6.38 -13.53 8.99
N SER A 45 7.27 -14.40 9.50
CA SER A 45 7.12 -15.87 9.42
C SER A 45 7.06 -16.42 7.98
N THR A 46 7.58 -15.66 7.02
CA THR A 46 7.62 -16.02 5.60
C THR A 46 8.77 -16.99 5.35
N SER A 47 8.46 -18.18 4.83
CA SER A 47 9.45 -19.18 4.43
C SER A 47 9.03 -19.82 3.11
N GLY A 48 10.00 -20.16 2.25
CA GLY A 48 9.70 -20.78 0.97
C GLY A 48 10.77 -20.54 -0.10
N VAL A 49 10.37 -20.78 -1.35
CA VAL A 49 11.17 -20.47 -2.55
C VAL A 49 10.36 -19.57 -3.49
N VAL A 50 11.03 -18.67 -4.19
CA VAL A 50 10.37 -17.74 -5.12
C VAL A 50 10.45 -18.29 -6.54
N ILE A 51 9.35 -18.26 -7.28
CA ILE A 51 9.33 -18.60 -8.71
C ILE A 51 10.11 -17.52 -9.47
N ASN A 52 11.21 -17.90 -10.12
CA ASN A 52 12.08 -16.98 -10.84
C ASN A 52 11.76 -16.92 -12.35
N ARG A 53 11.35 -18.05 -12.94
CA ARG A 53 10.96 -18.13 -14.35
C ARG A 53 10.07 -19.34 -14.57
N ILE A 54 9.09 -19.23 -15.47
CA ILE A 54 8.24 -20.33 -15.90
C ILE A 54 8.45 -20.59 -17.40
N SER A 55 8.56 -21.85 -17.79
CA SER A 55 8.63 -22.23 -19.20
C SER A 55 7.21 -22.23 -19.82
N PRO A 56 6.99 -21.55 -20.96
CA PRO A 56 5.68 -21.52 -21.61
C PRO A 56 5.15 -22.91 -21.94
N ASN A 57 3.85 -23.12 -21.75
CA ASN A 57 3.12 -24.37 -21.92
C ASN A 57 3.54 -25.54 -21.01
N GLY A 58 4.45 -25.29 -20.05
CA GLY A 58 4.87 -26.28 -19.06
C GLY A 58 3.84 -26.53 -17.96
N PRO A 59 4.06 -27.50 -17.06
CA PRO A 59 3.14 -27.79 -15.97
C PRO A 59 2.86 -26.61 -15.05
N ALA A 60 3.89 -25.83 -14.69
CA ALA A 60 3.74 -24.61 -13.91
C ALA A 60 2.89 -23.53 -14.61
N ASP A 61 3.07 -23.35 -15.92
CA ASP A 61 2.31 -22.39 -16.75
C ASP A 61 0.84 -22.80 -16.87
N LYS A 62 0.58 -24.09 -17.11
CA LYS A 62 -0.77 -24.67 -17.13
C LYS A 62 -1.49 -24.57 -15.79
N ALA A 63 -0.73 -24.61 -14.70
CA ALA A 63 -1.21 -24.38 -13.34
C ALA A 63 -1.39 -22.88 -13.01
N GLN A 64 -1.13 -21.98 -13.96
CA GLN A 64 -1.26 -20.52 -13.83
C GLN A 64 -0.41 -19.91 -12.72
N LEU A 65 0.73 -20.54 -12.41
CA LEU A 65 1.70 -19.95 -11.49
C LEU A 65 2.30 -18.70 -12.11
N SER A 66 2.73 -17.77 -11.26
CA SER A 66 3.30 -16.49 -11.68
C SER A 66 4.72 -16.32 -11.18
N THR A 67 5.55 -15.71 -12.03
CA THR A 67 6.91 -15.32 -11.62
C THR A 67 6.82 -14.31 -10.48
N GLY A 68 7.60 -14.53 -9.41
CA GLY A 68 7.61 -13.71 -8.19
C GLY A 68 6.76 -14.25 -7.05
N GLU A 69 5.93 -15.26 -7.27
CA GLU A 69 5.20 -15.94 -6.19
C GLU A 69 6.13 -16.71 -5.26
N LEU A 70 5.81 -16.69 -3.97
CA LEU A 70 6.48 -17.50 -2.95
C LEU A 70 5.74 -18.83 -2.77
N ILE A 71 6.40 -19.94 -3.09
CA ILE A 71 5.93 -21.29 -2.77
C ILE A 71 6.27 -21.58 -1.32
N SER A 72 5.24 -21.64 -0.47
CA SER A 72 5.38 -21.87 0.97
C SER A 72 5.07 -23.31 1.39
N TYR A 73 4.23 -24.02 0.62
CA TYR A 73 3.94 -25.44 0.82
C TYR A 73 3.88 -26.21 -0.50
N ILE A 74 4.27 -27.48 -0.45
CA ILE A 74 3.99 -28.48 -1.48
C ILE A 74 3.05 -29.51 -0.87
N ILE A 75 1.89 -29.68 -1.50
CA ILE A 75 0.80 -30.51 -0.98
C ILE A 75 0.64 -31.70 -1.93
N GLY A 76 0.96 -32.90 -1.47
CA GLY A 76 0.76 -34.13 -2.24
C GLY A 76 -0.53 -34.83 -1.85
N GLU A 77 -1.31 -35.28 -2.85
CA GLU A 77 -2.53 -36.05 -2.62
C GLU A 77 -2.36 -37.53 -3.00
N TYR A 78 -2.46 -38.42 -2.02
CA TYR A 78 -2.48 -39.87 -2.24
C TYR A 78 -3.93 -40.35 -2.25
N THR A 79 -4.44 -40.74 -3.42
CA THR A 79 -5.71 -41.46 -3.52
C THR A 79 -5.51 -42.89 -3.02
N ILE A 80 -6.42 -43.38 -2.18
CA ILE A 80 -6.26 -44.68 -1.52
C ILE A 80 -7.27 -45.68 -2.08
N GLN A 81 -6.79 -46.64 -2.86
CA GLN A 81 -7.62 -47.70 -3.45
C GLN A 81 -7.42 -49.05 -2.77
N ASN A 82 -6.26 -49.29 -2.16
CA ASN A 82 -5.99 -50.55 -1.45
C ASN A 82 -5.16 -50.33 -0.17
N ALA A 83 -5.11 -51.37 0.68
CA ALA A 83 -4.40 -51.31 1.95
C ALA A 83 -2.88 -51.08 1.81
N GLN A 84 -2.27 -51.49 0.69
CA GLN A 84 -0.84 -51.27 0.45
C GLN A 84 -0.55 -49.79 0.14
N GLU A 85 -1.38 -49.15 -0.68
CA GLU A 85 -1.32 -47.71 -0.96
C GLU A 85 -1.53 -46.89 0.31
N TYR A 86 -2.50 -47.28 1.15
CA TYR A 86 -2.69 -46.65 2.46
C TYR A 86 -1.42 -46.71 3.30
N ALA A 87 -0.83 -47.90 3.47
CA ALA A 87 0.39 -48.07 4.25
C ALA A 87 1.57 -47.26 3.68
N HIS A 88 1.67 -47.20 2.34
CA HIS A 88 2.68 -46.39 1.66
C HIS A 88 2.48 -44.89 1.90
N ALA A 89 1.25 -44.39 1.71
CA ALA A 89 0.90 -42.98 1.87
C ALA A 89 1.11 -42.51 3.30
N VAL A 90 0.66 -43.26 4.31
CA VAL A 90 0.93 -42.96 5.73
C VAL A 90 2.44 -42.90 5.99
N LYS A 91 3.20 -43.88 5.50
CA LYS A 91 4.65 -43.92 5.70
C LYS A 91 5.34 -42.69 5.08
N LYS A 92 4.88 -42.23 3.92
CA LYS A 92 5.44 -41.06 3.22
C LYS A 92 5.07 -39.76 3.91
N ALA A 93 3.79 -39.54 4.20
CA ALA A 93 3.30 -38.31 4.83
C ALA A 93 3.89 -38.10 6.23
N MET A 94 3.98 -39.17 7.02
CA MET A 94 4.51 -39.09 8.39
C MET A 94 6.04 -38.96 8.46
N LYS A 95 6.76 -38.95 7.32
CA LYS A 95 8.24 -38.93 7.27
C LYS A 95 8.86 -37.56 7.60
N HIS A 96 8.18 -36.46 7.29
CA HIS A 96 8.78 -35.11 7.41
C HIS A 96 8.17 -34.34 8.57
N ASP A 97 6.86 -34.11 8.57
CA ASP A 97 6.20 -33.23 9.55
C ASP A 97 5.42 -33.99 10.64
N SER A 98 5.60 -35.33 10.70
CA SER A 98 4.89 -36.23 11.64
C SER A 98 3.38 -35.99 11.69
N ASN A 99 2.81 -35.51 10.58
CA ASN A 99 1.40 -35.21 10.45
C ASN A 99 0.91 -35.49 9.03
N MET A 100 -0.41 -35.67 8.91
CA MET A 100 -1.10 -35.85 7.65
C MET A 100 -2.57 -35.43 7.81
N LEU A 101 -3.23 -35.10 6.71
CA LEU A 101 -4.68 -34.95 6.67
C LEU A 101 -5.30 -36.23 6.11
N LEU A 102 -6.24 -36.80 6.86
CA LEU A 102 -6.99 -38.01 6.52
C LEU A 102 -8.38 -37.61 6.04
N TYR A 103 -8.72 -38.01 4.81
CA TYR A 103 -10.05 -37.79 4.24
C TYR A 103 -10.87 -39.07 4.36
N ILE A 104 -11.88 -39.03 5.21
CA ILE A 104 -12.87 -40.09 5.38
C ILE A 104 -14.13 -39.68 4.64
N LYS A 105 -14.71 -40.61 3.88
CA LYS A 105 -15.93 -40.36 3.11
C LYS A 105 -17.04 -39.80 3.99
N GLY A 106 -17.55 -38.62 3.64
CA GLY A 106 -18.66 -37.97 4.34
C GLY A 106 -18.29 -37.30 5.67
N LYS A 107 -17.00 -37.10 5.94
CA LYS A 107 -16.50 -36.38 7.13
C LYS A 107 -15.60 -35.21 6.71
N GLU A 108 -15.45 -34.24 7.61
CA GLU A 108 -14.45 -33.18 7.45
C GLU A 108 -13.02 -33.77 7.47
N PRO A 109 -12.04 -33.13 6.81
CA PRO A 109 -10.66 -33.60 6.81
C PRO A 109 -10.06 -33.62 8.23
N LEU A 110 -9.57 -34.79 8.65
CA LEU A 110 -9.04 -34.98 10.00
C LEU A 110 -7.52 -34.86 10.02
N ARG A 111 -6.98 -33.99 10.86
CA ARG A 111 -5.53 -33.89 11.06
C ARG A 111 -5.05 -34.96 12.03
N ILE A 112 -4.23 -35.87 11.53
CA ILE A 112 -3.52 -36.84 12.37
C ILE A 112 -2.08 -36.35 12.56
N ALA A 113 -1.66 -36.16 13.80
CA ALA A 113 -0.29 -35.81 14.15
C ALA A 113 0.25 -36.76 15.23
N THR A 114 1.49 -37.22 15.04
CA THR A 114 2.21 -37.98 16.06
C THR A 114 3.16 -37.10 16.85
N ARG A 115 3.50 -37.52 18.07
CA ARG A 115 4.39 -36.76 18.96
C ARG A 115 5.83 -36.81 18.50
N LYS A 116 6.30 -37.96 18.02
CA LYS A 116 7.65 -38.16 17.48
C LYS A 116 7.61 -38.80 16.11
N LEU A 117 8.69 -38.60 15.36
CA LEU A 117 8.90 -39.26 14.08
C LEU A 117 8.96 -40.78 14.28
N GLY A 118 8.15 -41.52 13.53
CA GLY A 118 8.09 -42.99 13.58
C GLY A 118 7.04 -43.57 14.54
N ASP A 119 6.37 -42.73 15.34
CA ASP A 119 5.19 -43.13 16.11
C ASP A 119 4.08 -43.64 15.18
N LYS A 120 3.28 -44.60 15.66
CA LYS A 120 2.19 -45.18 14.86
C LYS A 120 0.95 -44.28 14.91
N VAL A 121 0.36 -44.05 13.73
CA VAL A 121 -0.97 -43.43 13.58
C VAL A 121 -2.05 -44.24 14.29
N GLY A 122 -1.95 -45.58 14.24
CA GLY A 122 -2.81 -46.51 14.97
C GLY A 122 -4.02 -47.04 14.21
N LEU A 123 -4.10 -46.80 12.90
CA LEU A 123 -5.14 -47.34 12.03
C LEU A 123 -4.63 -48.55 11.26
N GLN A 124 -5.34 -49.67 11.38
CA GLN A 124 -5.22 -50.81 10.47
C GLN A 124 -6.41 -50.80 9.52
N VAL A 125 -6.14 -51.03 8.24
CA VAL A 125 -7.15 -50.95 7.17
C VAL A 125 -7.17 -52.24 6.36
N GLU A 126 -8.29 -52.47 5.69
CA GLU A 126 -8.44 -53.58 4.75
C GLU A 126 -9.23 -53.15 3.50
N GLY A 127 -9.10 -53.92 2.42
CA GLY A 127 -9.84 -53.71 1.19
C GLY A 127 -8.95 -53.49 -0.03
N ASN A 128 -9.53 -53.79 -1.19
CA ASN A 128 -8.98 -53.55 -2.52
C ASN A 128 -10.11 -52.96 -3.38
N GLY A 129 -9.91 -51.74 -3.90
CA GLY A 129 -10.94 -50.86 -4.46
C GLY A 129 -11.54 -49.89 -3.44
N THR A 130 -11.99 -50.38 -2.28
CA THR A 130 -12.50 -49.53 -1.17
C THR A 130 -11.81 -49.90 0.12
N VAL A 131 -11.07 -48.95 0.69
CA VAL A 131 -10.28 -49.17 1.91
C VAL A 131 -11.08 -48.73 3.13
N ARG A 132 -11.27 -49.66 4.07
CA ARG A 132 -12.01 -49.44 5.32
C ARG A 132 -11.13 -49.58 6.54
N ILE A 133 -11.42 -48.80 7.57
CA ILE A 133 -10.78 -48.95 8.89
C ILE A 133 -11.24 -50.26 9.51
N LYS A 134 -10.29 -51.17 9.76
CA LYS A 134 -10.54 -52.47 10.38
C LYS A 134 -10.39 -52.41 11.90
N GLN A 135 -9.35 -51.72 12.35
CA GLN A 135 -9.01 -51.66 13.77
C GLN A 135 -8.33 -50.33 14.11
N ILE A 136 -8.69 -49.78 15.26
CA ILE A 136 -8.06 -48.60 15.86
C ILE A 136 -7.28 -49.06 17.09
N THR A 137 -6.01 -48.68 17.16
CA THR A 137 -5.10 -49.08 18.24
C THR A 137 -5.23 -48.10 19.41
N PRO A 138 -5.61 -48.55 20.62
CA PRO A 138 -5.70 -47.65 21.77
C PRO A 138 -4.39 -46.90 22.07
N GLY A 139 -4.49 -45.67 22.57
CA GLY A 139 -3.33 -44.84 22.94
C GLY A 139 -2.55 -44.25 21.75
N THR A 140 -3.12 -44.30 20.54
CA THR A 140 -2.54 -43.68 19.34
C THR A 140 -3.33 -42.43 18.93
N PRO A 141 -2.77 -41.55 18.08
CA PRO A 141 -3.48 -40.34 17.64
C PRO A 141 -4.86 -40.62 17.04
N ALA A 142 -5.01 -41.71 16.28
CA ALA A 142 -6.30 -42.05 15.68
C ALA A 142 -7.35 -42.49 16.72
N ALA A 143 -6.94 -43.03 17.87
CA ALA A 143 -7.86 -43.42 18.94
C ALA A 143 -8.36 -42.23 19.77
N ASN A 144 -7.74 -41.05 19.62
CA ASN A 144 -8.10 -39.84 20.37
C ASN A 144 -9.14 -38.99 19.62
N SER A 145 -9.59 -39.43 18.45
CA SER A 145 -10.59 -38.72 17.64
C SER A 145 -11.91 -39.49 17.67
N ASP A 146 -12.96 -38.85 18.18
CA ASP A 146 -14.32 -39.41 18.19
C ASP A 146 -14.91 -39.51 16.76
N ASP A 147 -14.29 -38.80 15.81
CA ASP A 147 -14.69 -38.77 14.40
C ASP A 147 -14.19 -39.97 13.60
N ILE A 148 -13.35 -40.85 14.17
CA ILE A 148 -12.79 -42.02 13.48
C ILE A 148 -13.41 -43.30 14.01
N GLN A 149 -14.06 -44.06 13.14
CA GLN A 149 -14.80 -45.26 13.49
C GLN A 149 -14.37 -46.46 12.66
N ILE A 150 -14.49 -47.66 13.24
CA ILE A 150 -14.32 -48.91 12.51
C ILE A 150 -15.39 -48.98 11.41
N GLY A 151 -14.97 -49.32 10.19
CA GLY A 151 -15.83 -49.37 8.99
C GLY A 151 -15.78 -48.13 8.12
N ASP A 152 -15.24 -47.01 8.62
CA ASP A 152 -15.06 -45.78 7.84
C ASP A 152 -14.25 -46.01 6.56
N VAL A 153 -14.65 -45.37 5.46
CA VAL A 153 -13.97 -45.47 4.17
C VAL A 153 -12.96 -44.33 4.03
N ILE A 154 -11.69 -44.69 3.83
CA ILE A 154 -10.62 -43.73 3.57
C ILE A 154 -10.53 -43.48 2.07
N GLU A 155 -10.69 -42.23 1.65
CA GLU A 155 -10.65 -41.85 0.24
C GLU A 155 -9.26 -41.37 -0.19
N LYS A 156 -8.65 -40.49 0.62
CA LYS A 156 -7.32 -39.94 0.34
C LYS A 156 -6.56 -39.56 1.61
N ILE A 157 -5.23 -39.47 1.46
CA ILE A 157 -4.32 -38.89 2.44
C ILE A 157 -3.64 -37.70 1.79
N VAL A 158 -3.60 -36.58 2.49
CA VAL A 158 -2.91 -35.37 2.04
C VAL A 158 -1.68 -35.11 2.91
N ASP A 159 -0.54 -34.93 2.25
CA ASP A 159 0.79 -34.66 2.80
C ASP A 159 1.16 -33.21 2.49
N GLU A 160 0.95 -32.32 3.46
CA GLU A 160 1.30 -30.90 3.36
C GLU A 160 2.72 -30.66 3.90
N ARG A 161 3.66 -30.34 3.01
CA ARG A 161 5.06 -30.08 3.39
C ARG A 161 5.36 -28.61 3.37
N LYS A 162 5.73 -28.05 4.52
CA LYS A 162 6.19 -26.66 4.59
C LYS A 162 7.58 -26.53 3.98
N ILE A 163 7.78 -25.49 3.17
CA ILE A 163 9.07 -25.20 2.52
C ILE A 163 9.79 -24.11 3.30
N PHE A 164 11.00 -24.42 3.76
CA PHE A 164 11.88 -23.46 4.44
C PHE A 164 13.10 -23.09 3.59
N SER A 165 13.53 -23.99 2.71
CA SER A 165 14.72 -23.80 1.90
C SER A 165 14.56 -24.36 0.49
N LEU A 166 15.49 -23.98 -0.38
CA LEU A 166 15.61 -24.55 -1.72
C LEU A 166 15.84 -26.07 -1.69
N ASN A 167 16.51 -26.58 -0.65
CA ASN A 167 16.73 -28.02 -0.48
C ASN A 167 15.44 -28.74 -0.08
N ASP A 168 14.59 -28.13 0.74
CA ASP A 168 13.29 -28.71 1.11
C ASP A 168 12.37 -28.80 -0.11
N TYR A 169 12.38 -27.75 -0.95
CA TYR A 169 11.68 -27.75 -2.23
C TYR A 169 12.17 -28.89 -3.14
N LYS A 170 13.48 -28.93 -3.43
CA LYS A 170 14.11 -29.96 -4.28
C LYS A 170 13.76 -31.36 -3.78
N LYS A 171 13.90 -31.60 -2.48
CA LYS A 171 13.63 -32.91 -1.87
C LYS A 171 12.15 -33.28 -2.00
N SER A 172 11.25 -32.33 -1.76
CA SER A 172 9.80 -32.57 -1.77
C SER A 172 9.29 -32.87 -3.18
N VAL A 173 9.63 -32.05 -4.18
CA VAL A 173 9.20 -32.30 -5.58
C VAL A 173 9.75 -33.64 -6.09
N ASN A 174 11.04 -33.92 -5.88
CA ASN A 174 11.64 -35.18 -6.31
C ASN A 174 10.98 -36.39 -5.64
N GLU A 175 10.66 -36.31 -4.34
CA GLU A 175 10.00 -37.41 -3.64
C GLU A 175 8.57 -37.65 -4.13
N PHE A 176 7.79 -36.61 -4.43
CA PHE A 176 6.44 -36.75 -5.00
C PHE A 176 6.45 -37.22 -6.45
N ALA A 177 7.43 -36.78 -7.24
CA ALA A 177 7.61 -37.23 -8.62
C ALA A 177 7.92 -38.73 -8.68
N GLN A 178 8.76 -39.24 -7.77
CA GLN A 178 9.06 -40.68 -7.67
C GLN A 178 7.83 -41.55 -7.37
N THR A 179 6.80 -40.99 -6.74
CA THR A 179 5.56 -41.71 -6.39
C THR A 179 4.42 -41.40 -7.34
N ASN A 180 4.66 -40.68 -8.44
CA ASN A 180 3.63 -40.20 -9.38
C ASN A 180 2.46 -39.52 -8.65
N THR A 181 2.74 -38.81 -7.56
CA THR A 181 1.73 -38.14 -6.74
C THR A 181 1.41 -36.78 -7.34
N SER A 182 0.13 -36.47 -7.52
CA SER A 182 -0.29 -35.13 -7.91
C SER A 182 0.03 -34.15 -6.78
N ILE A 183 0.63 -33.00 -7.14
CA ILE A 183 0.97 -31.96 -6.18
C ILE A 183 0.23 -30.66 -6.46
N THR A 184 -0.08 -29.94 -5.40
CA THR A 184 -0.56 -28.56 -5.41
C THR A 184 0.47 -27.68 -4.72
N LEU A 185 0.81 -26.54 -5.32
CA LEU A 185 1.70 -25.55 -4.73
C LEU A 185 0.89 -24.46 -4.05
N ARG A 186 1.13 -24.24 -2.76
CA ARG A 186 0.54 -23.08 -2.06
C ARG A 186 1.45 -21.88 -2.26
N THR A 187 1.03 -20.97 -3.13
CA THR A 187 1.74 -19.73 -3.40
C THR A 187 1.17 -18.55 -2.62
N THR A 188 2.05 -17.61 -2.25
CA THR A 188 1.69 -16.31 -1.70
C THR A 188 2.41 -15.23 -2.50
N GLU A 189 1.69 -14.19 -2.88
CA GLU A 189 2.31 -13.02 -3.51
C GLU A 189 2.98 -12.12 -2.45
N LEU A 190 4.23 -11.73 -2.68
CA LEU A 190 4.98 -10.85 -1.77
C LEU A 190 4.60 -9.37 -1.98
N ILE A 191 3.33 -9.04 -1.77
CA ILE A 191 2.77 -7.71 -2.00
C ILE A 191 3.51 -6.61 -1.20
N GLY A 192 4.03 -6.95 -0.02
CA GLY A 192 4.83 -6.03 0.81
C GLY A 192 6.07 -5.48 0.09
N VAL A 193 6.76 -6.31 -0.71
CA VAL A 193 7.94 -5.88 -1.49
C VAL A 193 7.51 -4.93 -2.61
N LYS A 194 6.39 -5.21 -3.27
CA LYS A 194 5.83 -4.34 -4.31
C LYS A 194 5.42 -2.98 -3.73
N ILE A 195 4.73 -2.97 -2.58
CA ILE A 195 4.35 -1.73 -1.87
C ILE A 195 5.59 -0.93 -1.48
N ALA A 196 6.60 -1.58 -0.91
CA ALA A 196 7.85 -0.92 -0.53
C ALA A 196 8.56 -0.32 -1.74
N SER A 197 8.56 -1.02 -2.89
CA SER A 197 9.14 -0.52 -4.14
C SER A 197 8.40 0.69 -4.68
N VAL A 198 7.05 0.65 -4.71
CA VAL A 198 6.20 1.78 -5.11
C VAL A 198 6.40 2.99 -4.20
N THR A 199 6.51 2.77 -2.89
CA THR A 199 6.78 3.81 -1.90
C THR A 199 8.17 4.42 -2.11
N ALA A 200 9.19 3.59 -2.34
CA ALA A 200 10.55 4.04 -2.62
C ALA A 200 10.61 4.89 -3.89
N LEU A 201 9.89 4.52 -4.95
CA LEU A 201 9.79 5.32 -6.18
C LEU A 201 9.26 6.74 -5.92
N GLY A 202 8.27 6.89 -5.04
CA GLY A 202 7.78 8.20 -4.61
C GLY A 202 8.79 8.98 -3.75
N ASN A 203 9.49 8.27 -2.85
CA ASN A 203 10.49 8.87 -1.96
C ASN A 203 11.73 9.37 -2.70
N LEU A 204 12.09 8.74 -3.82
CA LEU A 204 13.25 9.11 -4.62
C LEU A 204 13.14 10.47 -5.32
N GLY A 205 11.92 11.04 -5.45
CA GLY A 205 11.73 12.33 -6.10
C GLY A 205 12.19 12.37 -7.56
N ASP A 206 12.07 11.25 -8.28
CA ASP A 206 12.59 11.11 -9.64
C ASP A 206 11.45 11.12 -10.67
N ALA A 207 11.57 11.97 -11.70
CA ALA A 207 10.60 12.10 -12.77
C ALA A 207 10.28 10.78 -13.49
N ARG A 208 11.24 9.85 -13.55
CA ARG A 208 11.09 8.54 -14.21
C ARG A 208 10.08 7.65 -13.52
N ALA A 209 9.82 7.87 -12.23
CA ALA A 209 8.83 7.10 -11.49
C ALA A 209 7.39 7.47 -11.87
N VAL A 210 7.15 8.69 -12.36
CA VAL A 210 5.80 9.24 -12.55
C VAL A 210 4.94 8.34 -13.43
N ASP A 211 5.40 7.99 -14.63
CA ASP A 211 4.57 7.21 -15.57
C ASP A 211 4.27 5.79 -15.06
N ALA A 212 5.24 5.16 -14.39
CA ALA A 212 5.04 3.84 -13.79
C ALA A 212 4.04 3.88 -12.63
N LEU A 213 4.08 4.92 -11.79
CA LEU A 213 3.12 5.09 -10.71
C LEU A 213 1.72 5.40 -11.23
N ILE A 214 1.60 6.18 -12.32
CA ILE A 214 0.33 6.41 -13.01
C ILE A 214 -0.24 5.07 -13.52
N ASP A 215 0.57 4.25 -14.18
CA ASP A 215 0.15 2.93 -14.68
C ASP A 215 -0.34 2.02 -13.54
N ILE A 216 0.39 1.96 -12.43
CA ILE A 216 -0.01 1.19 -11.25
C ILE A 216 -1.35 1.68 -10.69
N LEU A 217 -1.56 2.98 -10.59
CA LEU A 217 -2.83 3.53 -10.09
C LEU A 217 -4.01 3.18 -11.01
N GLN A 218 -3.79 3.20 -12.33
CA GLN A 218 -4.84 3.02 -13.34
C GLN A 218 -5.18 1.55 -13.62
N ASN A 219 -4.16 0.70 -13.74
CA ASN A 219 -4.28 -0.60 -14.39
C ASN A 219 -4.02 -1.78 -13.44
N ASN A 220 -3.51 -1.52 -12.22
CA ASN A 220 -3.24 -2.60 -11.28
C ASN A 220 -4.52 -3.09 -10.58
N ARG A 221 -4.67 -4.41 -10.43
CA ARG A 221 -5.84 -5.02 -9.75
C ARG A 221 -5.71 -4.99 -8.23
N GLU A 222 -4.49 -4.92 -7.70
CA GLU A 222 -4.21 -4.94 -6.28
C GLU A 222 -4.46 -3.54 -5.68
N LEU A 223 -5.52 -3.42 -4.89
CA LEU A 223 -5.89 -2.15 -4.24
C LEU A 223 -4.75 -1.54 -3.41
N ALA A 224 -4.00 -2.36 -2.69
CA ALA A 224 -2.88 -1.90 -1.87
C ALA A 224 -1.77 -1.22 -2.71
N LEU A 225 -1.52 -1.71 -3.93
CA LEU A 225 -0.56 -1.09 -4.84
C LEU A 225 -1.09 0.21 -5.43
N ARG A 226 -2.38 0.27 -5.79
CA ARG A 226 -3.02 1.51 -6.24
C ARG A 226 -2.95 2.59 -5.17
N LYS A 227 -3.25 2.25 -3.91
CA LYS A 227 -3.13 3.15 -2.75
C LYS A 227 -1.70 3.64 -2.54
N ALA A 228 -0.73 2.73 -2.60
CA ALA A 228 0.69 3.09 -2.50
C ALA A 228 1.10 4.03 -3.65
N ALA A 229 0.64 3.75 -4.88
CA ALA A 229 0.95 4.58 -6.04
C ALA A 229 0.33 5.98 -5.93
N ALA A 230 -0.92 6.10 -5.48
CA ALA A 230 -1.57 7.39 -5.25
C ALA A 230 -0.80 8.25 -4.23
N ARG A 231 -0.41 7.67 -3.08
CA ARG A 231 0.41 8.36 -2.06
C ARG A 231 1.81 8.73 -2.59
N SER A 232 2.43 7.86 -3.39
CA SER A 232 3.73 8.16 -4.01
C SER A 232 3.62 9.28 -5.05
N LEU A 233 2.54 9.34 -5.85
CA LEU A 233 2.28 10.44 -6.78
C LEU A 233 2.04 11.76 -6.03
N GLU A 234 1.24 11.74 -4.96
CA GLU A 234 1.04 12.88 -4.07
C GLU A 234 2.38 13.42 -3.55
N ARG A 235 3.27 12.53 -3.07
CA ARG A 235 4.61 12.93 -2.63
C ARG A 235 5.45 13.53 -3.75
N LEU A 236 5.41 12.96 -4.96
CA LEU A 236 6.15 13.51 -6.10
C LEU A 236 5.66 14.92 -6.48
N VAL A 237 4.35 15.17 -6.38
CA VAL A 237 3.76 16.50 -6.57
C VAL A 237 4.21 17.47 -5.49
N ALA A 238 4.25 17.05 -4.21
CA ALA A 238 4.77 17.90 -3.13
C ALA A 238 6.25 18.23 -3.34
N LEU A 239 7.06 17.26 -3.78
CA LEU A 239 8.48 17.45 -4.08
C LEU A 239 8.71 18.40 -5.26
N SER A 240 7.87 18.36 -6.31
CA SER A 240 8.05 19.24 -7.47
C SER A 240 7.89 20.73 -7.16
N GLU A 241 7.11 21.08 -6.13
CA GLU A 241 6.94 22.48 -5.69
C GLU A 241 8.20 23.07 -5.07
N LEU A 242 9.15 22.22 -4.66
CA LEU A 242 10.43 22.66 -4.10
C LEU A 242 11.46 23.02 -5.17
N ASN A 243 11.14 22.86 -6.46
CA ASN A 243 12.08 23.15 -7.54
C ASN A 243 12.68 24.57 -7.45
N PRO A 244 11.94 25.66 -7.19
CA PRO A 244 12.54 26.99 -7.05
C PRO A 244 13.61 27.07 -5.94
N LEU A 245 13.39 26.42 -4.79
CA LEU A 245 14.38 26.32 -3.71
C LEU A 245 15.63 25.57 -4.17
N PHE A 246 15.46 24.41 -4.81
CA PHE A 246 16.59 23.57 -5.24
C PHE A 246 17.34 24.14 -6.45
N GLN A 247 16.71 24.96 -7.29
CA GLN A 247 17.39 25.71 -8.34
C GLN A 247 18.42 26.69 -7.77
N LYS A 248 18.18 27.28 -6.58
CA LYS A 248 19.17 28.17 -5.92
C LYS A 248 20.44 27.40 -5.56
N PHE A 249 20.31 26.24 -4.91
CA PHE A 249 21.45 25.37 -4.60
C PHE A 249 22.18 24.89 -5.86
N GLN A 250 21.42 24.60 -6.93
CA GLN A 250 21.96 24.13 -8.20
C GLN A 250 22.73 25.23 -8.96
N ALA A 251 22.25 26.47 -8.92
CA ALA A 251 22.85 27.61 -9.60
C ALA A 251 24.20 28.01 -8.97
N GLU A 252 24.27 27.99 -7.64
CA GLU A 252 25.49 28.30 -6.88
C GLU A 252 26.45 27.09 -6.77
N ASP A 253 26.01 25.90 -7.19
CA ASP A 253 26.70 24.61 -7.02
C ASP A 253 27.20 24.35 -5.58
N VAL A 254 26.38 24.73 -4.60
CA VAL A 254 26.65 24.51 -3.17
C VAL A 254 25.64 23.57 -2.52
N ASN A 255 26.03 22.96 -1.41
CA ASN A 255 25.14 22.16 -0.56
C ASN A 255 24.62 22.93 0.66
N GLN A 256 25.02 24.19 0.83
CA GLN A 256 24.60 25.03 1.94
C GLN A 256 24.36 26.45 1.45
N LEU A 257 23.22 27.02 1.83
CA LEU A 257 22.87 28.42 1.60
C LEU A 257 22.46 29.08 2.92
N PRO A 258 22.58 30.41 3.04
CA PRO A 258 21.90 31.17 4.09
C PRO A 258 20.40 30.88 4.15
N ALA A 259 19.86 30.65 5.35
CA ALA A 259 18.46 30.25 5.55
C ALA A 259 17.47 31.38 5.23
N ASP A 260 17.85 32.62 5.51
CA ASP A 260 17.10 33.84 5.22
C ASP A 260 16.95 34.16 3.72
N MET A 261 17.78 33.56 2.85
CA MET A 261 17.64 33.69 1.40
C MET A 261 16.60 32.75 0.78
N LEU A 262 16.08 31.80 1.56
CA LEU A 262 15.12 30.80 1.09
C LEU A 262 13.69 31.20 1.46
N ASP A 263 12.74 30.84 0.60
CA ASP A 263 11.32 31.01 0.92
C ASP A 263 10.98 30.20 2.18
N VAL A 264 10.32 30.83 3.15
CA VAL A 264 10.04 30.23 4.46
C VAL A 264 9.22 28.94 4.33
N ARG A 265 8.18 28.97 3.48
CA ARG A 265 7.29 27.81 3.31
C ARG A 265 8.00 26.66 2.60
N GLN A 266 8.77 26.96 1.54
CA GLN A 266 9.55 25.94 0.83
C GLN A 266 10.65 25.35 1.73
N ARG A 267 11.29 26.19 2.55
CA ARG A 267 12.30 25.76 3.53
C ARG A 267 11.71 24.79 4.55
N GLU A 268 10.60 25.16 5.19
CA GLU A 268 9.90 24.29 6.16
C GLU A 268 9.43 22.99 5.52
N SER A 269 8.89 23.06 4.29
CA SER A 269 8.45 21.88 3.55
C SER A 269 9.62 20.96 3.20
N ALA A 270 10.77 21.51 2.79
CA ALA A 270 11.97 20.74 2.50
C ALA A 270 12.56 20.06 3.75
N GLU A 271 12.51 20.74 4.90
CA GLU A 271 12.92 20.20 6.20
C GLU A 271 12.01 19.04 6.64
N ILE A 272 10.68 19.22 6.59
CA ILE A 272 9.71 18.16 6.89
C ILE A 272 9.89 16.93 5.99
N LEU A 273 10.31 17.13 4.74
CA LEU A 273 10.52 16.06 3.77
C LEU A 273 11.90 15.39 3.88
N GLY A 274 12.77 15.84 4.80
CA GLY A 274 14.11 15.30 5.03
C GLY A 274 15.09 15.59 3.87
N LEU A 275 14.94 16.77 3.25
CA LEU A 275 15.83 17.21 2.18
C LEU A 275 16.80 18.32 2.64
N LEU A 276 16.51 18.94 3.78
CA LEU A 276 17.19 20.13 4.27
C LEU A 276 17.32 20.07 5.79
N LEU A 277 18.49 20.43 6.31
CA LEU A 277 18.74 20.72 7.72
C LEU A 277 18.84 22.24 7.88
N VAL A 278 18.04 22.83 8.77
CA VAL A 278 18.02 24.28 8.99
C VAL A 278 18.52 24.63 10.38
N ASP A 279 19.49 25.53 10.46
CA ASP A 279 19.88 26.20 11.70
C ASP A 279 19.63 27.70 11.58
N LEU A 280 18.54 28.16 12.18
CA LEU A 280 18.15 29.57 12.18
C LEU A 280 19.11 30.46 12.97
N LYS A 281 19.84 29.91 13.96
CA LYS A 281 20.80 30.69 14.75
C LYS A 281 22.10 30.91 13.98
N ALA A 282 22.55 29.88 13.27
CA ALA A 282 23.70 29.97 12.38
C ALA A 282 23.36 30.57 11.01
N ASN A 283 22.06 30.80 10.74
CA ASN A 283 21.53 31.21 9.44
C ASN A 283 21.99 30.25 8.31
N THR A 284 21.82 28.94 8.49
CA THR A 284 22.23 27.95 7.50
C THR A 284 21.08 27.02 7.12
N ALA A 285 21.06 26.67 5.84
CA ALA A 285 20.19 25.67 5.23
C ALA A 285 21.05 24.72 4.42
N THR A 286 21.23 23.49 4.90
CA THR A 286 22.16 22.49 4.35
C THR A 286 21.39 21.32 3.75
N LEU A 287 21.73 20.92 2.52
CA LEU A 287 21.14 19.76 1.87
C LEU A 287 21.47 18.47 2.63
N GLU A 288 20.45 17.70 2.98
CA GLU A 288 20.63 16.45 3.70
C GLU A 288 21.21 15.35 2.79
N ALA A 289 22.20 14.60 3.27
CA ALA A 289 22.84 13.53 2.49
C ALA A 289 22.17 12.16 2.73
N PRO A 290 22.05 11.29 1.70
CA PRO A 290 22.37 11.57 0.30
C PRO A 290 21.22 12.26 -0.46
N PHE A 291 20.01 12.27 0.10
CA PHE A 291 18.78 12.54 -0.66
C PHE A 291 18.65 14.00 -1.13
N GLY A 292 18.81 14.99 -0.25
CA GLY A 292 18.76 16.42 -0.62
C GLY A 292 19.80 16.79 -1.67
N ILE A 293 21.03 16.27 -1.54
CA ILE A 293 22.11 16.49 -2.51
C ILE A 293 21.74 15.90 -3.88
N GLN A 294 21.22 14.67 -3.92
CA GLN A 294 20.79 14.07 -5.19
C GLN A 294 19.55 14.77 -5.77
N PHE A 295 18.62 15.20 -4.92
CA PHE A 295 17.39 15.85 -5.34
C PHE A 295 17.63 17.21 -6.00
N ARG A 296 18.67 17.95 -5.57
CA ARG A 296 19.14 19.18 -6.25
C ARG A 296 19.23 19.01 -7.77
N HIS A 297 19.84 17.90 -8.21
CA HIS A 297 20.05 17.60 -9.63
C HIS A 297 18.81 17.04 -10.37
N ARG A 298 17.76 16.63 -9.64
CA ARG A 298 16.55 16.02 -10.23
C ARG A 298 15.31 16.90 -10.13
N SER A 299 15.33 17.91 -9.26
CA SER A 299 14.21 18.83 -9.00
C SER A 299 13.59 19.42 -10.27
N ALA A 300 14.42 19.87 -11.21
CA ALA A 300 13.98 20.45 -12.48
C ALA A 300 13.17 19.47 -13.34
N SER A 301 13.69 18.24 -13.51
CA SER A 301 13.04 17.24 -14.37
C SER A 301 11.75 16.71 -13.74
N LEU A 302 11.73 16.57 -12.40
CA LEU A 302 10.52 16.22 -11.67
C LEU A 302 9.46 17.32 -11.86
N HIS A 303 9.82 18.58 -11.65
CA HIS A 303 8.91 19.71 -11.84
C HIS A 303 8.37 19.76 -13.26
N GLN A 304 9.21 19.66 -14.28
CA GLN A 304 8.77 19.61 -15.67
C GLN A 304 7.78 18.47 -15.94
N LYS A 305 8.05 17.27 -15.40
CA LYS A 305 7.20 16.09 -15.61
C LYS A 305 5.84 16.22 -14.92
N VAL A 306 5.82 16.78 -13.72
CA VAL A 306 4.59 17.01 -12.94
C VAL A 306 3.74 18.11 -13.58
N SER A 307 4.36 19.21 -14.00
CA SER A 307 3.70 20.36 -14.63
C SER A 307 3.18 20.09 -16.05
N ALA A 308 3.40 18.90 -16.61
CA ALA A 308 2.91 18.52 -17.93
C ALA A 308 1.38 18.26 -18.00
N GLY A 309 0.63 18.49 -16.92
CA GLY A 309 -0.84 18.43 -16.87
C GLY A 309 -1.45 17.03 -16.78
N ARG A 310 -0.70 15.96 -17.11
CA ARG A 310 -1.19 14.57 -17.03
C ARG A 310 -1.69 14.19 -15.63
N LEU A 311 -1.02 14.67 -14.58
CA LEU A 311 -1.40 14.39 -13.19
C LEU A 311 -2.66 15.15 -12.75
N VAL A 312 -2.94 16.32 -13.32
CA VAL A 312 -4.20 17.05 -13.08
C VAL A 312 -5.36 16.23 -13.62
N ALA A 313 -5.31 15.83 -14.90
CA ALA A 313 -6.37 15.03 -15.52
C ALA A 313 -6.56 13.67 -14.82
N LEU A 314 -5.46 13.06 -14.36
CA LEU A 314 -5.52 11.83 -13.57
C LEU A 314 -6.23 12.05 -12.24
N ALA A 315 -5.86 13.09 -11.50
CA ALA A 315 -6.44 13.39 -10.21
C ALA A 315 -7.93 13.76 -10.35
N GLU A 316 -8.29 14.66 -11.28
CA GLU A 316 -9.70 15.00 -11.58
C GLU A 316 -10.56 13.77 -11.87
N LYS A 317 -10.03 12.77 -12.58
CA LYS A 317 -10.74 11.51 -12.82
C LYS A 317 -11.04 10.76 -11.51
N TYR A 318 -10.08 10.71 -10.58
CA TYR A 318 -10.14 9.84 -9.41
C TYR A 318 -10.65 10.51 -8.13
N ILE A 319 -11.05 11.79 -8.15
CA ILE A 319 -11.66 12.45 -6.98
C ILE A 319 -13.15 12.13 -6.80
N HIS A 320 -13.80 11.49 -7.76
CA HIS A 320 -15.24 11.19 -7.70
C HIS A 320 -15.52 9.79 -7.17
N LEU A 321 -16.50 9.68 -6.27
CA LEU A 321 -16.91 8.43 -5.61
C LEU A 321 -17.39 7.35 -6.59
N ASP A 322 -18.05 7.74 -7.67
CA ASP A 322 -18.54 6.84 -8.73
C ASP A 322 -17.41 6.18 -9.54
N THR A 323 -16.24 6.82 -9.57
CA THR A 323 -15.07 6.39 -10.33
C THR A 323 -14.05 5.66 -9.45
N GLU A 324 -13.89 6.11 -8.20
CA GLU A 324 -12.98 5.52 -7.23
C GLU A 324 -13.64 5.34 -5.86
N PRO A 325 -14.02 4.12 -5.47
CA PRO A 325 -14.61 3.87 -4.16
C PRO A 325 -13.61 4.00 -3.00
N GLU A 326 -12.31 3.86 -3.23
CA GLU A 326 -11.30 3.93 -2.17
C GLU A 326 -10.99 5.38 -1.75
N GLN A 327 -11.43 5.74 -0.53
CA GLN A 327 -11.28 7.09 0.02
C GLN A 327 -9.82 7.61 0.04
N GLU A 328 -8.85 6.73 0.27
CA GLU A 328 -7.45 7.15 0.37
C GLU A 328 -6.88 7.60 -0.98
N ILE A 329 -7.33 6.98 -2.07
CA ILE A 329 -6.95 7.37 -3.42
C ILE A 329 -7.59 8.72 -3.76
N ARG A 330 -8.89 8.90 -3.45
CA ARG A 330 -9.58 10.18 -3.65
C ARG A 330 -8.89 11.31 -2.88
N ARG A 331 -8.53 11.06 -1.61
CA ARG A 331 -7.84 12.04 -0.75
C ARG A 331 -6.48 12.46 -1.34
N ALA A 332 -5.68 11.50 -1.80
CA ALA A 332 -4.40 11.78 -2.44
C ALA A 332 -4.58 12.61 -3.72
N CYS A 333 -5.59 12.29 -4.54
CA CYS A 333 -5.91 13.07 -5.75
C CYS A 333 -6.36 14.50 -5.42
N LEU A 334 -7.20 14.70 -4.40
CA LEU A 334 -7.59 16.04 -3.93
C LEU A 334 -6.38 16.84 -3.43
N SER A 335 -5.47 16.20 -2.70
CA SER A 335 -4.21 16.81 -2.23
C SER A 335 -3.31 17.24 -3.39
N MET A 336 -3.20 16.39 -4.43
CA MET A 336 -2.47 16.73 -5.66
C MET A 336 -3.09 17.95 -6.35
N LEU A 337 -4.41 18.01 -6.50
CA LEU A 337 -5.08 19.17 -7.11
C LEU A 337 -4.88 20.44 -6.28
N GLY A 338 -4.96 20.35 -4.95
CA GLY A 338 -4.67 21.50 -4.08
C GLY A 338 -3.22 22.00 -4.18
N THR A 339 -2.27 21.10 -4.42
CA THR A 339 -0.85 21.46 -4.58
C THR A 339 -0.58 22.06 -5.97
N LEU A 340 -1.12 21.45 -7.02
CA LEU A 340 -0.94 21.87 -8.42
C LEU A 340 -1.74 23.13 -8.77
N LYS A 341 -2.81 23.41 -8.01
CA LYS A 341 -3.70 24.57 -8.13
C LYS A 341 -4.23 24.85 -9.55
N PRO A 342 -4.68 23.84 -10.32
CA PRO A 342 -5.26 24.07 -11.62
C PRO A 342 -6.64 24.74 -11.49
N VAL A 343 -6.79 25.91 -12.13
CA VAL A 343 -8.09 26.61 -12.22
C VAL A 343 -9.16 25.74 -12.89
N SER A 344 -8.76 24.84 -13.79
CA SER A 344 -9.68 23.89 -14.46
C SER A 344 -10.38 22.92 -13.49
N SER A 345 -9.80 22.68 -12.31
CA SER A 345 -10.35 21.71 -11.35
C SER A 345 -11.36 22.32 -10.37
N ILE A 346 -11.67 23.62 -10.45
CA ILE A 346 -12.60 24.28 -9.52
C ILE A 346 -13.97 23.59 -9.53
N GLU A 347 -14.58 23.42 -10.71
CA GLU A 347 -15.90 22.77 -10.83
C GLU A 347 -15.88 21.29 -10.39
N PRO A 348 -14.90 20.45 -10.81
CA PRO A 348 -14.75 19.11 -10.26
C PRO A 348 -14.64 19.06 -8.73
N LEU A 349 -13.88 19.97 -8.12
CA LEU A 349 -13.71 20.05 -6.66
C LEU A 349 -14.99 20.50 -5.96
N VAL A 350 -15.71 21.48 -6.51
CA VAL A 350 -17.01 21.93 -5.98
C VAL A 350 -18.04 20.81 -6.03
N LYS A 351 -18.04 19.99 -7.10
CA LYS A 351 -18.90 18.81 -7.18
C LYS A 351 -18.63 17.83 -6.02
N VAL A 352 -17.37 17.57 -5.68
CA VAL A 352 -17.01 16.70 -4.54
C VAL A 352 -17.42 17.32 -3.21
N LEU A 353 -17.18 18.63 -3.03
CA LEU A 353 -17.58 19.36 -1.82
C LEU A 353 -19.09 19.28 -1.56
N ARG A 354 -19.90 19.34 -2.61
CA ARG A 354 -21.38 19.32 -2.55
C ARG A 354 -22.00 17.92 -2.57
N ASP A 355 -21.22 16.85 -2.76
CA ASP A 355 -21.76 15.50 -2.82
C ASP A 355 -22.16 15.01 -1.42
N GLN A 356 -23.46 14.87 -1.18
CA GLN A 356 -24.02 14.40 0.10
C GLN A 356 -23.73 12.93 0.38
N ASN A 357 -23.41 12.14 -0.65
CA ASN A 357 -23.03 10.74 -0.48
C ASN A 357 -21.54 10.58 -0.17
N GLU A 358 -20.75 11.65 -0.32
CA GLU A 358 -19.33 11.65 -0.03
C GLU A 358 -19.06 11.79 1.47
N ILE A 359 -17.99 11.15 1.92
CA ILE A 359 -17.62 11.18 3.33
C ILE A 359 -17.14 12.59 3.74
N PRO A 360 -17.44 13.07 4.97
CA PRO A 360 -17.13 14.43 5.39
C PRO A 360 -15.65 14.83 5.22
N GLY A 361 -14.72 13.91 5.48
CA GLY A 361 -13.28 14.17 5.33
C GLY A 361 -12.85 14.45 3.90
N ILE A 362 -13.49 13.83 2.91
CA ILE A 362 -13.18 14.04 1.48
C ILE A 362 -13.78 15.36 0.99
N ARG A 363 -15.02 15.66 1.40
CA ARG A 363 -15.67 16.96 1.14
C ARG A 363 -14.83 18.11 1.69
N PHE A 364 -14.36 17.99 2.94
CA PHE A 364 -13.49 18.98 3.57
C PHE A 364 -12.18 19.13 2.79
N GLN A 365 -11.54 18.03 2.41
CA GLN A 365 -10.31 18.05 1.61
C GLN A 365 -10.50 18.76 0.25
N ALA A 366 -11.67 18.63 -0.39
CA ALA A 366 -12.01 19.38 -1.60
C ALA A 366 -12.09 20.89 -1.33
N GLY A 367 -12.70 21.30 -0.22
CA GLY A 367 -12.67 22.70 0.24
C GLY A 367 -11.24 23.21 0.52
N LEU A 368 -10.37 22.38 1.11
CA LEU A 368 -8.97 22.76 1.29
C LEU A 368 -8.25 22.94 -0.05
N ALA A 369 -8.48 22.05 -1.02
CA ALA A 369 -7.91 22.18 -2.36
C ALA A 369 -8.38 23.46 -3.05
N LEU A 370 -9.67 23.80 -2.96
CA LEU A 370 -10.23 25.07 -3.45
C LEU A 370 -9.58 26.28 -2.76
N SER A 371 -9.38 26.22 -1.44
CA SER A 371 -8.70 27.32 -0.72
C SER A 371 -7.24 27.50 -1.15
N LEU A 372 -6.57 26.43 -1.58
CA LEU A 372 -5.20 26.49 -2.09
C LEU A 372 -5.13 27.05 -3.52
N ILE A 373 -6.17 26.82 -4.34
CA ILE A 373 -6.32 27.47 -5.66
C ILE A 373 -6.42 28.99 -5.49
N GLY A 374 -7.13 29.46 -4.46
CA GLY A 374 -7.16 30.87 -4.08
C GLY A 374 -8.29 31.66 -4.75
N GLU A 375 -8.02 32.92 -5.09
CA GLU A 375 -8.98 33.89 -5.64
C GLU A 375 -9.88 33.35 -6.77
N PRO A 376 -9.38 32.56 -7.75
CA PRO A 376 -10.23 32.02 -8.80
C PRO A 376 -11.40 31.14 -8.32
N ALA A 377 -11.31 30.57 -7.11
CA ALA A 377 -12.33 29.69 -6.55
C ALA A 377 -13.45 30.43 -5.77
N ILE A 378 -13.33 31.74 -5.54
CA ILE A 378 -14.24 32.51 -4.67
C ILE A 378 -15.69 32.41 -5.14
N ASP A 379 -15.97 32.71 -6.42
CA ASP A 379 -17.33 32.70 -6.95
C ASP A 379 -18.00 31.32 -6.83
N ALA A 380 -17.24 30.26 -7.12
CA ALA A 380 -17.73 28.90 -7.07
C ALA A 380 -17.98 28.44 -5.61
N LEU A 381 -17.15 28.88 -4.66
CA LEU A 381 -17.35 28.65 -3.23
C LEU A 381 -18.55 29.42 -2.68
N ILE A 382 -18.77 30.66 -3.12
CA ILE A 382 -19.97 31.45 -2.79
C ILE A 382 -21.24 30.75 -3.29
N ALA A 383 -21.22 30.27 -4.54
CA ALA A 383 -22.34 29.50 -5.09
C ALA A 383 -22.58 28.21 -4.29
N ALA A 384 -21.52 27.47 -3.95
CA ALA A 384 -21.61 26.27 -3.13
C ALA A 384 -22.19 26.55 -1.74
N PHE A 385 -21.83 27.67 -1.10
CA PHE A 385 -22.43 28.09 0.16
C PHE A 385 -23.93 28.36 0.03
N ASN A 386 -24.38 29.03 -1.04
CA ASN A 386 -25.79 29.40 -1.17
C ASN A 386 -26.71 28.22 -1.52
N GLU A 387 -26.20 27.22 -2.24
CA GLU A 387 -27.03 26.18 -2.88
C GLU A 387 -26.94 24.78 -2.25
N ALA A 388 -26.16 24.59 -1.18
CA ALA A 388 -25.86 23.26 -0.65
C ALA A 388 -26.34 23.03 0.79
N ASP A 389 -26.12 21.80 1.28
CA ASP A 389 -26.43 21.40 2.67
C ASP A 389 -25.52 22.10 3.71
N ALA A 390 -25.85 21.93 4.99
CA ALA A 390 -25.13 22.55 6.10
C ALA A 390 -23.62 22.25 6.10
N ALA A 391 -23.21 21.01 5.81
CA ALA A 391 -21.80 20.66 5.80
C ALA A 391 -21.04 21.30 4.62
N ALA A 392 -21.68 21.40 3.45
CA ALA A 392 -21.09 22.13 2.31
C ALA A 392 -20.96 23.62 2.61
N LYS A 393 -21.93 24.23 3.33
CA LYS A 393 -21.85 25.61 3.79
C LYS A 393 -20.65 25.83 4.72
N ASP A 394 -20.47 24.95 5.71
CA ASP A 394 -19.34 25.03 6.64
C ASP A 394 -18.00 24.97 5.88
N ILE A 395 -17.87 24.00 4.97
CA ILE A 395 -16.64 23.81 4.20
C ILE A 395 -16.39 25.03 3.30
N ALA A 396 -17.42 25.55 2.62
CA ALA A 396 -17.28 26.71 1.73
C ALA A 396 -16.90 27.97 2.50
N ALA A 397 -17.55 28.26 3.62
CA ALA A 397 -17.22 29.39 4.49
C ALA A 397 -15.79 29.29 5.03
N SER A 398 -15.37 28.09 5.48
CA SER A 398 -14.01 27.85 5.96
C SER A 398 -12.98 28.06 4.84
N ALA A 399 -13.24 27.55 3.64
CA ALA A 399 -12.36 27.74 2.48
C ALA A 399 -12.24 29.21 2.09
N LEU A 400 -13.37 29.94 2.05
CA LEU A 400 -13.43 31.38 1.82
C LEU A 400 -12.58 32.14 2.84
N GLY A 401 -12.76 31.90 4.14
CA GLY A 401 -11.96 32.54 5.18
C GLY A 401 -10.44 32.32 5.04
N ARG A 402 -10.02 31.17 4.50
CA ARG A 402 -8.60 30.87 4.20
C ARG A 402 -8.08 31.59 2.96
N ILE A 403 -8.93 31.84 1.96
CA ILE A 403 -8.57 32.61 0.77
C ILE A 403 -8.44 34.09 1.14
N GLY A 404 -9.39 34.62 1.91
CA GLY A 404 -9.45 36.03 2.28
C GLY A 404 -9.73 36.95 1.09
N GLY A 405 -9.35 38.22 1.22
CA GLY A 405 -9.61 39.26 0.22
C GLY A 405 -10.97 39.94 0.38
N ILE A 406 -11.12 41.08 -0.31
CA ILE A 406 -12.27 41.99 -0.20
C ILE A 406 -13.60 41.28 -0.50
N GLN A 407 -13.66 40.55 -1.61
CA GLN A 407 -14.88 39.86 -2.04
C GLN A 407 -15.34 38.82 -1.03
N THR A 408 -14.41 38.00 -0.55
CA THR A 408 -14.66 36.98 0.47
C THR A 408 -15.14 37.60 1.77
N ARG A 409 -14.46 38.65 2.24
CA ARG A 409 -14.82 39.37 3.46
C ARG A 409 -16.24 39.90 3.39
N ASP A 410 -16.55 40.66 2.34
CA ASP A 410 -17.85 41.31 2.19
C ASP A 410 -18.99 40.28 2.13
N PHE A 411 -18.75 39.15 1.44
CA PHE A 411 -19.67 38.03 1.43
C PHE A 411 -19.87 37.41 2.82
N LEU A 412 -18.80 37.09 3.54
CA LEU A 412 -18.87 36.44 4.86
C LEU A 412 -19.55 37.34 5.90
N ILE A 413 -19.26 38.65 5.90
CA ILE A 413 -19.92 39.63 6.77
C ILE A 413 -21.43 39.66 6.48
N ASN A 414 -21.80 39.78 5.20
CA ASN A 414 -23.21 39.79 4.81
C ASN A 414 -23.92 38.48 5.20
N ALA A 415 -23.25 37.34 5.05
CA ALA A 415 -23.77 36.03 5.46
C ALA A 415 -23.96 35.93 6.99
N LEU A 416 -23.05 36.51 7.79
CA LEU A 416 -23.15 36.54 9.26
C LEU A 416 -24.29 37.44 9.76
N GLU A 417 -24.52 38.57 9.09
CA GLU A 417 -25.55 39.54 9.45
C GLU A 417 -26.96 39.10 9.03
N THR A 418 -27.05 38.22 8.03
CA THR A 418 -28.33 37.65 7.57
C THR A 418 -28.87 36.62 8.57
N PRO A 419 -30.15 36.72 9.01
CA PRO A 419 -30.74 35.70 9.87
C PRO A 419 -30.69 34.32 9.23
N GLY A 420 -30.07 33.36 9.90
CA GLY A 420 -29.82 32.03 9.34
C GLY A 420 -29.62 30.96 10.41
N ASP A 421 -29.21 29.77 9.95
CA ASP A 421 -28.95 28.61 10.81
C ASP A 421 -27.86 28.94 11.86
N PRO A 422 -28.13 28.80 13.17
CA PRO A 422 -27.13 29.01 14.21
C PRO A 422 -25.86 28.14 14.04
N ALA A 423 -25.96 26.98 13.39
CA ALA A 423 -24.83 26.08 13.19
C ALA A 423 -23.71 26.69 12.32
N ILE A 424 -24.06 27.45 11.27
CA ILE A 424 -23.07 28.06 10.35
C ILE A 424 -22.42 29.32 10.95
N GLN A 425 -23.03 29.94 11.97
CA GLN A 425 -22.57 31.22 12.52
C GLN A 425 -21.17 31.13 13.13
N LEU A 426 -20.84 30.02 13.82
CA LEU A 426 -19.49 29.83 14.36
C LEU A 426 -18.43 29.74 13.26
N THR A 427 -18.73 29.03 12.17
CA THR A 427 -17.82 28.92 11.02
C THR A 427 -17.64 30.27 10.32
N LEU A 428 -18.70 31.07 10.19
CA LEU A 428 -18.61 32.42 9.63
C LEU A 428 -17.77 33.34 10.51
N VAL A 429 -17.96 33.29 11.84
CA VAL A 429 -17.14 34.06 12.79
C VAL A 429 -15.67 33.66 12.70
N ASP A 430 -15.36 32.36 12.68
CA ASP A 430 -13.99 31.84 12.52
C ASP A 430 -13.38 32.28 11.18
N ALA A 431 -14.14 32.21 10.08
CA ALA A 431 -13.70 32.62 8.76
C ALA A 431 -13.40 34.13 8.69
N ILE A 432 -14.24 34.97 9.27
CA ILE A 432 -14.04 36.43 9.34
C ILE A 432 -12.86 36.77 10.26
N ALA A 433 -12.73 36.09 11.40
CA ALA A 433 -11.60 36.27 12.32
C ALA A 433 -10.26 35.94 11.65
N LYS A 434 -10.22 34.91 10.81
CA LYS A 434 -9.03 34.55 10.01
C LYS A 434 -8.62 35.62 9.00
N ILE A 435 -9.57 36.42 8.48
CA ILE A 435 -9.27 37.55 7.60
C ILE A 435 -8.64 38.68 8.42
N GLY A 436 -9.23 39.01 9.56
CA GLY A 436 -8.62 39.86 10.59
C GLY A 436 -8.36 41.32 10.21
N ASP A 437 -8.89 41.81 9.08
CA ASP A 437 -8.81 43.23 8.71
C ASP A 437 -9.81 44.08 9.52
N GLU A 438 -9.63 45.40 9.51
CA GLU A 438 -10.44 46.32 10.33
C GLU A 438 -11.95 46.17 10.10
N PRO A 439 -12.46 46.07 8.85
CA PRO A 439 -13.88 45.83 8.61
C PRO A 439 -14.37 44.47 9.15
N SER A 440 -13.54 43.43 9.08
CA SER A 440 -13.84 42.11 9.68
C SER A 440 -13.99 42.22 11.19
N LEU A 441 -13.05 42.89 11.86
CA LEU A 441 -13.08 43.09 13.31
C LEU A 441 -14.31 43.91 13.74
N SER A 442 -14.62 45.00 13.05
CA SER A 442 -15.82 45.80 13.32
C SER A 442 -17.12 45.02 13.12
N ALA A 443 -17.19 44.11 12.14
CA ALA A 443 -18.33 43.23 11.97
C ALA A 443 -18.47 42.23 13.12
N LEU A 444 -17.35 41.65 13.58
CA LEU A 444 -17.34 40.74 14.73
C LEU A 444 -17.72 41.45 16.04
N GLU A 445 -17.29 42.70 16.26
CA GLU A 445 -17.70 43.51 17.41
C GLU A 445 -19.20 43.79 17.40
N ARG A 446 -19.75 44.20 16.25
CA ARG A 446 -21.20 44.39 16.09
C ARG A 446 -21.97 43.11 16.40
N GLN A 447 -21.48 41.95 15.96
CA GLN A 447 -22.13 40.68 16.25
C GLN A 447 -22.01 40.30 17.73
N ARG A 448 -20.87 40.60 18.36
CA ARG A 448 -20.60 40.37 19.77
C ARG A 448 -21.57 41.15 20.66
N ASP A 449 -21.79 42.42 20.35
CA ASP A 449 -22.65 43.33 21.13
C ASP A 449 -24.15 42.97 21.04
N ARG A 450 -24.55 42.11 20.08
CA ARG A 450 -25.93 41.60 19.95
C ARG A 450 -26.28 40.49 20.94
N PHE A 451 -25.29 39.89 21.60
CA PHE A 451 -25.49 38.82 22.59
C PHE A 451 -25.15 39.30 24.00
N GLN A 452 -25.95 38.92 25.00
CA GLN A 452 -25.64 39.18 26.41
C GLN A 452 -24.48 38.28 26.88
N GLU A 453 -23.75 38.70 27.93
CA GLU A 453 -22.65 37.92 28.49
C GLU A 453 -23.10 36.52 28.92
N GLY A 454 -22.42 35.48 28.42
CA GLY A 454 -22.66 34.08 28.79
C GLY A 454 -23.86 33.38 28.14
N ASP A 455 -24.67 34.09 27.33
CA ASP A 455 -25.94 33.57 26.83
C ASP A 455 -25.84 32.75 25.52
N SER A 456 -24.71 32.75 24.83
CA SER A 456 -24.55 31.96 23.59
C SER A 456 -23.12 31.47 23.34
N ALA A 457 -22.98 30.30 22.70
CA ALA A 457 -21.69 29.76 22.26
C ALA A 457 -20.93 30.74 21.33
N ILE A 458 -21.68 31.55 20.58
CA ILE A 458 -21.14 32.57 19.68
C ILE A 458 -20.50 33.71 20.47
N ARG A 459 -21.12 34.19 21.55
CA ARG A 459 -20.54 35.20 22.44
C ARG A 459 -19.24 34.69 23.08
N ILE A 460 -19.25 33.46 23.60
CA ILE A 460 -18.06 32.84 24.20
C ILE A 460 -16.91 32.77 23.18
N PHE A 461 -17.20 32.32 21.96
CA PHE A 461 -16.20 32.23 20.89
C PHE A 461 -15.67 33.61 20.46
N LEU A 462 -16.56 34.61 20.32
CA LEU A 462 -16.16 35.98 20.01
C LEU A 462 -15.26 36.57 21.12
N ASP A 463 -15.57 36.31 22.38
CA ASP A 463 -14.75 36.75 23.51
C ASP A 463 -13.36 36.13 23.51
N GLU A 464 -13.26 34.85 23.16
CA GLU A 464 -11.98 34.15 22.95
C GLU A 464 -11.18 34.76 21.80
N VAL A 465 -11.82 35.02 20.65
CA VAL A 465 -11.20 35.68 19.49
C VAL A 465 -10.63 37.04 19.91
N PHE A 466 -11.40 37.91 20.54
CA PHE A 466 -10.92 39.23 20.96
C PHE A 466 -9.85 39.18 22.06
N SER A 467 -9.92 38.21 22.97
CA SER A 467 -8.88 37.96 23.98
C SER A 467 -7.54 37.57 23.34
N SER A 468 -7.59 36.70 22.33
CA SER A 468 -6.40 36.27 21.58
C SER A 468 -5.76 37.40 20.76
N LEU A 469 -6.56 38.37 20.28
CA LEU A 469 -6.08 39.55 19.57
C LEU A 469 -5.47 40.61 20.51
N ALA A 470 -5.91 40.66 21.77
CA ALA A 470 -5.42 41.62 22.77
C ALA A 470 -4.11 41.18 23.45
N THR A 471 -3.70 39.92 23.28
CA THR A 471 -2.41 39.40 23.79
C THR A 471 -1.33 39.59 22.71
N PRO A 472 -0.26 40.37 22.96
CA PRO A 472 0.82 40.48 21.99
C PRO A 472 1.48 39.10 21.82
N ALA A 473 1.72 38.68 20.57
CA ALA A 473 2.50 37.49 20.28
C ALA A 473 3.88 37.60 20.95
N GLN A 474 4.17 36.68 21.88
CA GLN A 474 5.46 36.57 22.58
C GLN A 474 6.53 35.90 21.72
#